data_AF-A0A3D6C895-F1
#
_entry.id   AF-A0A3D6C895-F1
#
_cell.length_a   1.000
_cell.length_b   1.000
_cell.length_c   1.000
_cell.angle_alpha   90.00
_cell.angle_beta   90.00
_cell.angle_gamma   90.00
#
_symmetry.space_group_name_H-M   'P 1'
#
loop_
_entity.id
_entity.type
_entity.pdbx_description
1 polymer ?
#
loop_
_entity_poly.entity_id
_entity_poly.type
_entity_poly.pdbx_seq_one_letter_code
_entity_poly.pdbx_strand_id
1 'polypeptide(L)'
;SERSIRYAKKTAGEKGLDIDYYQQNYLEFETDKRFDLITMIFCDYCALSPSQRKTLLAKFYSFLKQGGSILMDVHSVNTFNNRTESALYELNQLDGF
;
A
#
# COMPACT_ATOMS: atom_id res chain seq x y z
N SER A 1 5.32 -5.20 8.20
CA SER A 1 6.22 -5.94 9.12
C SER A 1 5.58 -6.05 10.49
N GLU A 2 6.06 -6.96 11.35
CA GLU A 2 5.54 -7.13 12.71
C GLU A 2 5.67 -5.83 13.54
N ARG A 3 6.83 -5.15 13.45
CA ARG A 3 7.09 -3.88 14.17
C ARG A 3 6.07 -2.79 13.81
N SER A 4 5.79 -2.61 12.51
CA SER A 4 4.81 -1.61 12.05
C SER A 4 3.40 -1.95 12.50
N ILE A 5 2.99 -3.22 12.43
CA ILE A 5 1.67 -3.66 12.89
C ILE A 5 1.52 -3.46 14.40
N ARG A 6 2.56 -3.76 15.19
CA ARG A 6 2.56 -3.53 16.64
C ARG A 6 2.36 -2.06 16.99
N TYR A 7 3.07 -1.16 16.31
CA TYR A 7 2.89 0.28 16.46
C TYR A 7 1.45 0.70 16.10
N ALA A 8 0.95 0.26 14.95
CA ALA A 8 -0.41 0.59 14.49
C ALA A 8 -1.50 0.09 15.46
N LYS A 9 -1.39 -1.15 15.97
CA LYS A 9 -2.30 -1.70 16.98
C LYS A 9 -2.32 -0.88 18.27
N LYS A 10 -1.14 -0.43 18.73
CA LYS A 10 -1.04 0.45 19.91
C LYS A 10 -1.82 1.75 19.68
N THR A 11 -1.57 2.42 18.55
CA THR A 11 -2.26 3.67 18.21
C THR A 11 -3.77 3.48 18.00
N ALA A 12 -4.20 2.37 17.42
CA ALA A 12 -5.62 2.04 17.28
C ALA A 12 -6.30 1.84 18.64
N GLY A 13 -5.63 1.13 19.56
CA GLY A 13 -6.12 0.93 20.93
C GLY A 13 -6.24 2.25 21.70
N GLU A 14 -5.27 3.15 21.59
CA GLU A 14 -5.31 4.49 22.20
C GLU A 14 -6.46 5.36 21.65
N LYS A 15 -6.83 5.15 20.37
CA LYS A 15 -7.89 5.88 19.68
C LYS A 15 -9.25 5.18 19.69
N GLY A 16 -9.36 3.99 20.28
CA GLY A 16 -10.58 3.18 20.28
C GLY A 16 -11.05 2.76 18.89
N LEU A 17 -10.12 2.54 17.95
CA LEU A 17 -10.42 2.12 16.58
C LEU A 17 -10.47 0.59 16.47
N ASP A 18 -11.51 0.08 15.84
CA ASP A 18 -11.67 -1.35 15.54
C ASP A 18 -11.06 -1.66 14.17
N ILE A 19 -9.87 -2.27 14.15
CA ILE A 19 -9.10 -2.53 12.93
C ILE A 19 -8.52 -3.94 12.97
N ASP A 20 -8.84 -4.72 11.93
CA ASP A 20 -8.22 -6.03 11.67
C ASP A 20 -6.84 -5.85 11.01
N TYR A 21 -5.79 -6.35 11.67
CA TYR A 21 -4.43 -6.31 11.14
C TYR A 21 -3.94 -7.69 10.73
N TYR A 22 -3.45 -7.81 9.49
CA TYR A 22 -2.87 -9.04 8.94
C TYR A 22 -1.40 -8.83 8.59
N GLN A 23 -0.52 -9.69 9.10
CA GLN A 23 0.88 -9.75 8.69
C GLN A 23 1.06 -10.79 7.59
N GLN A 24 0.90 -10.39 6.33
CA GLN A 24 1.03 -11.28 5.18
C GLN A 24 1.60 -10.56 3.95
N ASN A 25 2.00 -11.34 2.95
CA ASN A 25 2.25 -10.86 1.60
C ASN A 25 0.90 -10.55 0.92
N TYR A 26 0.67 -9.29 0.54
CA TYR A 26 -0.58 -8.89 -0.10
C TYR A 26 -0.77 -9.51 -1.50
N LEU A 27 0.30 -10.02 -2.14
CA LEU A 27 0.20 -10.76 -3.40
C LEU A 27 -0.33 -12.19 -3.21
N GLU A 28 -0.32 -12.70 -1.97
CA GLU A 28 -0.78 -14.04 -1.60
C GLU A 28 -2.02 -14.01 -0.70
N PHE A 29 -2.33 -12.86 -0.10
CA PHE A 29 -3.47 -12.69 0.79
C PHE A 29 -4.80 -13.07 0.12
N GLU A 30 -5.61 -13.86 0.81
CA GLU A 30 -6.95 -14.26 0.39
C GLU A 30 -7.98 -13.99 1.49
N THR A 31 -9.20 -13.67 1.09
CA THR A 31 -10.31 -13.46 2.02
C THR A 31 -11.68 -13.62 1.35
N ASP A 32 -12.65 -14.09 2.12
CA ASP A 32 -14.07 -14.11 1.71
C ASP A 32 -14.76 -12.76 1.95
N LYS A 33 -14.11 -11.82 2.65
CA LYS A 33 -14.63 -10.46 2.84
C LYS A 33 -14.70 -9.72 1.50
N ARG A 34 -15.66 -8.81 1.39
CA ARG A 34 -15.80 -7.91 0.22
C ARG A 34 -15.86 -6.47 0.68
N PHE A 35 -15.18 -5.59 -0.04
CA PHE A 35 -14.92 -4.21 0.37
C PHE A 35 -15.60 -3.21 -0.56
N ASP A 36 -16.06 -2.10 0.01
CA ASP A 36 -16.55 -0.94 -0.74
C ASP A 36 -15.38 -0.08 -1.26
N LEU A 37 -14.25 -0.08 -0.55
CA LEU A 37 -13.05 0.65 -0.90
C LEU A 37 -11.80 -0.17 -0.56
N ILE A 38 -10.87 -0.25 -1.51
CA ILE A 38 -9.51 -0.76 -1.30
C ILE A 38 -8.54 0.38 -1.52
N THR A 39 -7.59 0.57 -0.58
CA THR A 39 -6.56 1.60 -0.67
C THR A 39 -5.18 0.99 -0.68
N MET A 40 -4.32 1.45 -1.59
CA MET A 40 -2.88 1.17 -1.55
C MET A 40 -2.15 2.51 -1.65
N ILE A 41 -1.40 2.84 -0.60
CA ILE A 41 -0.78 4.15 -0.44
C ILE A 41 0.74 4.03 -0.40
N PHE A 42 1.42 5.16 -0.53
CA PHE A 42 2.86 5.32 -0.53
C PHE A 42 3.58 4.72 -1.75
N CYS A 43 2.91 4.75 -2.90
CA CYS A 43 3.41 4.33 -4.21
C CYS A 43 3.84 2.86 -4.30
N ASP A 44 3.38 2.00 -3.38
CA ASP A 44 3.74 0.57 -3.34
C ASP A 44 3.40 -0.15 -4.65
N TYR A 45 2.34 0.27 -5.36
CA TYR A 45 1.99 -0.30 -6.66
C TYR A 45 3.12 -0.15 -7.69
N CYS A 46 3.87 0.95 -7.64
CA CYS A 46 4.95 1.24 -8.56
C CYS A 46 6.16 0.32 -8.39
N ALA A 47 6.38 -0.22 -7.18
CA ALA A 47 7.47 -1.14 -6.90
C ALA A 47 7.26 -2.55 -7.50
N LEU A 48 6.03 -2.88 -7.91
CA LEU A 48 5.68 -4.19 -8.43
C LEU A 48 6.03 -4.36 -9.91
N SER A 49 6.41 -5.60 -10.28
CA SER A 49 6.58 -5.99 -11.68
C SER A 49 5.24 -6.04 -12.42
N PRO A 50 5.23 -6.02 -13.77
CA PRO A 50 3.98 -6.13 -14.54
C PRO A 50 3.14 -7.39 -14.20
N SER A 51 3.79 -8.53 -13.93
CA SER A 51 3.08 -9.75 -13.55
C SER A 51 2.46 -9.65 -12.15
N GLN A 52 3.20 -9.09 -11.18
CA GLN A 52 2.70 -8.87 -9.82
C GLN A 52 1.53 -7.87 -9.80
N ARG A 53 1.62 -6.79 -10.59
CA ARG A 53 0.53 -5.82 -10.75
C ARG A 53 -0.74 -6.49 -11.29
N LYS A 54 -0.63 -7.38 -12.28
CA LYS A 54 -1.77 -8.13 -12.81
C LYS A 54 -2.40 -9.02 -11.74
N THR A 55 -1.59 -9.75 -10.98
CA THR A 55 -2.07 -10.57 -9.85
C THR A 55 -2.80 -9.73 -8.82
N LEU A 56 -2.22 -8.59 -8.43
CA LEU A 56 -2.80 -7.71 -7.41
C LEU A 56 -4.15 -7.12 -7.87
N LEU A 57 -4.24 -6.63 -9.11
CA LEU A 57 -5.47 -6.06 -9.64
C LEU A 57 -6.58 -7.11 -9.79
N ALA A 58 -6.24 -8.35 -10.16
CA ALA A 58 -7.20 -9.45 -10.20
C ALA A 58 -7.78 -9.76 -8.81
N LYS A 59 -6.94 -9.71 -7.77
CA LYS A 59 -7.37 -9.86 -6.37
C LYS A 59 -8.23 -8.68 -5.91
N PHE A 60 -7.81 -7.45 -6.18
CA PHE A 60 -8.63 -6.28 -5.81
C PHE A 60 -10.00 -6.37 -6.45
N TYR A 61 -10.08 -6.74 -7.74
CA TYR A 61 -11.35 -6.95 -8.40
C TYR A 61 -12.21 -8.04 -7.73
N SER A 62 -11.63 -9.19 -7.35
CA SER A 62 -12.38 -10.25 -6.67
C SER A 62 -12.81 -9.89 -5.25
N PHE A 63 -12.09 -8.99 -4.59
CA PHE A 63 -12.38 -8.53 -3.23
C PHE A 63 -13.35 -7.34 -3.19
N LEU A 64 -13.68 -6.69 -4.30
CA LEU A 64 -14.63 -5.59 -4.31
C LEU A 64 -16.08 -6.06 -4.32
N LYS A 65 -16.95 -5.29 -3.67
CA LYS A 65 -18.39 -5.37 -3.89
C LYS A 65 -18.75 -4.72 -5.24
N GLN A 66 -19.94 -5.00 -5.74
CA GLN A 66 -20.50 -4.26 -6.87
C GLN A 66 -20.54 -2.75 -6.56
N GLY A 67 -19.95 -1.93 -7.43
CA GLY A 67 -19.84 -0.48 -7.22
C GLY A 67 -18.71 -0.05 -6.28
N GLY A 68 -17.91 -0.98 -5.75
CA GLY A 68 -16.74 -0.66 -4.95
C GLY A 68 -15.63 -0.01 -5.79
N SER A 69 -14.72 0.68 -5.11
CA SER A 69 -13.65 1.47 -5.74
C SER A 69 -12.26 1.14 -5.22
N ILE A 70 -11.25 1.45 -6.02
CA ILE A 70 -9.84 1.36 -5.65
C ILE A 70 -9.27 2.77 -5.65
N LEU A 71 -8.54 3.13 -4.59
CA LEU A 71 -7.73 4.34 -4.53
C LEU A 71 -6.25 3.97 -4.41
N MET A 72 -5.43 4.49 -5.32
CA MET A 72 -3.99 4.28 -5.34
C MET A 72 -3.25 5.59 -5.60
N ASP A 73 -2.09 5.76 -4.99
CA ASP A 73 -1.10 6.73 -5.43
C ASP A 73 -0.06 6.06 -6.35
N VAL A 74 0.20 6.67 -7.50
CA VAL A 74 1.13 6.14 -8.51
C VAL A 74 1.93 7.27 -9.13
N HIS A 75 3.18 6.97 -9.51
CA HIS A 75 3.97 7.88 -10.31
C HIS A 75 3.45 7.93 -11.74
N SER A 76 3.26 9.15 -12.25
CA SER A 76 2.91 9.36 -13.65
C SER A 76 4.15 9.25 -14.54
N VAL A 77 3.95 8.91 -15.81
CA VAL A 77 5.01 8.94 -16.82
C VAL A 77 5.59 10.35 -16.97
N ASN A 78 4.77 11.40 -16.83
CA ASN A 78 5.24 12.78 -16.85
C ASN A 78 6.18 13.09 -15.68
N THR A 79 5.85 12.62 -14.47
CA THR A 79 6.73 12.76 -13.29
C THR A 79 8.06 12.04 -13.51
N PHE A 80 8.02 10.85 -14.10
CA PHE A 80 9.24 10.10 -14.43
C PHE A 80 10.10 10.83 -15.47
N ASN A 81 9.51 11.29 -16.57
CA ASN A 81 10.23 11.96 -17.65
C ASN A 81 10.84 13.31 -17.22
N ASN A 82 10.21 14.00 -16.27
CA ASN A 82 10.72 15.26 -15.72
C ASN A 82 11.75 15.05 -14.58
N ARG A 83 12.03 13.80 -14.20
CA ARG A 83 12.99 13.47 -13.15
C ARG A 83 14.36 13.23 -13.76
N THR A 84 15.35 14.01 -13.33
CA THR A 84 16.77 13.73 -13.59
C THR A 84 17.31 12.80 -12.51
N GLU A 85 18.12 11.82 -12.90
CA GLU A 85 18.84 10.98 -11.95
C GLU A 85 19.76 11.84 -11.08
N SER A 86 19.68 11.65 -9.76
CA SER A 86 20.44 12.43 -8.78
C SER A 86 20.67 11.61 -7.52
N ALA A 87 21.79 11.86 -6.85
CA ALA A 87 22.05 11.35 -5.51
C ALA A 87 22.26 12.53 -4.55
N LEU A 88 21.62 12.47 -3.38
CA LEU A 88 21.78 13.43 -2.29
C LEU A 88 22.18 12.67 -1.03
N TYR A 89 23.18 13.18 -0.32
CA TYR A 89 23.70 12.58 0.90
C TYR A 89 23.67 13.62 2.02
N GLU A 90 23.06 13.27 3.14
CA GLU A 90 22.94 14.13 4.31
C GLU A 90 22.97 13.27 5.59
N LEU A 91 23.52 13.81 6.68
CA LEU A 91 23.43 13.18 7.99
C LEU A 91 21.97 13.19 8.45
N ASN A 92 21.38 12.02 8.70
CA ASN A 92 19.96 11.85 9.04
C ASN A 92 18.99 12.40 7.99
N GLN A 93 19.27 12.18 6.70
CA GLN A 93 18.37 12.53 5.60
C GLN A 93 16.92 12.08 5.89
N LEU A 94 15.94 12.92 5.57
CA LEU A 94 14.51 12.71 5.87
C LEU A 94 14.21 12.59 7.38
N ASP A 95 14.90 13.35 8.23
CA ASP A 95 14.71 13.36 9.68
C ASP A 95 14.84 11.98 10.34
N GLY A 96 15.67 11.11 9.75
CA GLY A 96 15.92 9.76 10.25
C GLY A 96 14.84 8.72 9.92
N PHE A 97 14.11 8.92 8.80
CA PHE A 97 13.22 7.90 8.24
C PHE A 97 13.97 6.64 7.78
#